data_AF-A0A356FYM2-F1
#
_entry.id   AF-A0A356FYM2-F1
#
_cell.length_a   1.000
_cell.length_b   1.000
_cell.length_c   1.000
_cell.angle_alpha   90.00
_cell.angle_beta   90.00
_cell.angle_gamma   90.00
#
_symmetry.space_group_name_H-M   'P 1'
#
loop_
_entity.id
_entity.type
_entity.pdbx_description
1 polymer ?
#
loop_
_entity_poly.entity_id
_entity_poly.type
_entity_poly.pdbx_seq_one_letter_code
_entity_poly.pdbx_strand_id
1 'polypeptide(L)' 'GSHKDRHEKIGQGFIGADAIKRIINHPLLKELPFYLETPNELDGYKAEIKLLKSWRE' A
#
# COMPACT_ATOMS: atom_id res chain seq x y z
N GLY A 1 -14.20 10.77 -1.69
CA GLY A 1 -13.73 9.72 -2.62
C GLY A 1 -14.30 9.98 -4.00
N SER A 2 -13.80 9.32 -5.04
CA SER A 2 -14.23 9.53 -6.43
C SER A 2 -15.43 8.68 -6.88
N HIS A 3 -15.98 7.83 -5.99
CA HIS A 3 -17.00 6.83 -6.32
C HIS A 3 -16.62 5.91 -7.49
N LYS A 4 -15.31 5.65 -7.64
CA LYS A 4 -14.76 4.74 -8.64
C LYS A 4 -13.85 3.74 -7.95
N ASP A 5 -13.98 2.49 -8.37
CA ASP A 5 -13.07 1.43 -7.97
C ASP A 5 -11.91 1.37 -8.97
N ARG A 6 -10.92 2.24 -8.77
CA ARG A 6 -9.73 2.35 -9.60
C ARG A 6 -8.52 2.39 -8.68
N HIS A 7 -7.85 1.24 -8.60
CA HIS A 7 -6.64 1.09 -7.80
C HIS A 7 -5.49 1.81 -8.48
N GLU A 8 -4.58 2.33 -7.67
CA GLU A 8 -3.35 2.99 -8.12
C GLU A 8 -2.16 2.44 -7.34
N LYS A 9 -0.97 2.58 -7.94
CA LYS A 9 0.28 2.18 -7.30
C LYS A 9 0.50 2.93 -5.99
N ILE A 10 1.25 2.30 -5.08
CA ILE A 10 1.48 2.85 -3.74
C ILE A 10 2.11 4.25 -3.84
N GLY A 11 1.42 5.24 -3.28
CA GLY A 11 1.84 6.65 -3.27
C GLY A 11 1.56 7.44 -4.55
N GLN A 12 1.04 6.82 -5.61
CA GLN A 12 0.74 7.50 -6.89
C GLN A 12 -0.74 7.92 -7.01
N GLY A 13 -1.61 7.35 -6.19
CA GLY A 13 -3.02 7.74 -6.08
C GLY A 13 -3.28 8.85 -5.05
N PHE A 14 -4.54 9.25 -4.92
CA PHE A 14 -4.97 10.34 -4.04
C PHE A 14 -4.94 10.04 -2.54
N ILE A 15 -4.78 8.77 -2.13
CA ILE A 15 -4.60 8.39 -0.71
C ILE A 15 -3.23 8.85 -0.20
N GLY A 16 -2.20 8.81 -1.06
CA GLY A 16 -0.83 9.21 -0.74
C GLY A 16 -0.06 8.22 0.14
N ALA A 17 1.27 8.35 0.13
CA ALA A 17 2.18 7.44 0.84
C ALA A 17 2.03 7.51 2.37
N ASP A 18 1.85 8.71 2.94
CA ASP A 18 1.76 8.90 4.40
C ASP A 18 0.54 8.23 5.03
N ALA A 19 -0.58 8.17 4.31
CA ALA A 19 -1.76 7.44 4.78
C ALA A 19 -1.51 5.93 4.76
N ILE A 20 -0.91 5.40 3.68
CA ILE A 20 -0.53 3.99 3.60
C ILE A 20 0.46 3.62 4.71
N LYS A 21 1.47 4.45 4.96
CA LYS A 21 2.43 4.24 6.06
C LYS A 21 1.74 4.16 7.43
N ARG A 22 0.75 5.02 7.68
CA ARG A 22 -0.05 4.96 8.93
C ARG A 22 -0.88 3.68 9.04
N ILE A 23 -1.47 3.21 7.94
CA ILE A 23 -2.30 2.00 7.93
C ILE A 23 -1.46 0.75 8.22
N ILE A 24 -0.32 0.57 7.54
CA ILE A 24 0.50 -0.64 7.70
C ILE A 24 1.16 -0.75 9.08
N ASN A 25 1.31 0.38 9.79
CA ASN A 25 1.88 0.46 11.15
C ASN A 25 0.81 0.60 12.23
N HIS A 26 -0.48 0.62 11.87
CA HIS A 26 -1.54 0.78 12.85
C HIS A 26 -1.52 -0.38 13.87
N PRO A 27 -1.57 -0.14 15.20
CA PRO A 27 -1.39 -1.18 16.21
C PRO A 27 -2.34 -2.38 16.06
N LEU A 28 -3.56 -2.15 15.57
CA LEU A 28 -4.56 -3.20 15.35
C LEU A 28 -4.43 -3.94 14.01
N LEU A 29 -3.63 -3.43 13.07
CA LEU A 29 -3.55 -3.94 11.70
C LEU A 29 -2.17 -4.50 11.33
N LYS A 30 -1.09 -4.02 11.97
CA LYS A 30 0.29 -4.30 11.55
C LYS A 30 0.70 -5.79 11.55
N GLU A 31 0.03 -6.59 12.37
CA GLU A 31 0.22 -8.04 12.47
C GLU A 31 -0.67 -8.83 11.49
N LEU A 32 -1.60 -8.17 10.81
CA LEU A 32 -2.48 -8.81 9.82
C LEU A 32 -1.81 -8.87 8.45
N PRO A 33 -2.19 -9.84 7.60
CA PRO A 33 -1.74 -9.89 6.22
C PRO A 33 -2.31 -8.72 5.42
N PHE A 34 -1.47 -8.10 4.59
CA PHE A 34 -1.88 -7.11 3.60
C PHE A 34 -1.68 -7.68 2.20
N TYR A 35 -2.74 -7.64 1.39
CA TYR A 35 -2.70 -8.01 -0.03
C TYR A 35 -2.63 -6.75 -0.89
N LEU A 36 -1.71 -6.72 -1.85
CA LEU A 36 -1.62 -5.65 -2.84
C LEU A 36 -2.41 -6.06 -4.08
N GLU A 37 -3.43 -5.28 -4.40
CA GLU A 37 -4.24 -5.38 -5.62
C GLU A 37 -4.02 -4.15 -6.51
N THR A 38 -2.87 -3.50 -6.38
CA THR A 38 -2.44 -2.38 -7.22
C THR A 38 -2.22 -2.86 -8.66
N PRO A 39 -2.41 -2.01 -9.68
CA PRO A 39 -2.17 -2.39 -11.07
C PRO A 39 -0.67 -2.52 -11.34
N ASN A 40 -0.13 -3.74 -11.19
CA ASN A 40 1.29 -4.07 -11.36
C ASN A 40 1.49 -5.48 -11.93
N GLU A 41 2.69 -5.70 -12.46
CA GLU A 41 3.24 -7.04 -12.72
C GLU A 41 4.04 -7.54 -11.50
N LEU A 42 4.51 -8.81 -11.53
CA LEU A 42 5.24 -9.43 -10.41
C LEU A 42 6.42 -8.60 -9.88
N ASP A 43 7.21 -8.00 -10.78
CA ASP A 43 8.33 -7.14 -10.38
C ASP A 43 7.87 -5.83 -9.73
N GLY A 44 6.72 -5.29 -10.17
CA GLY A 44 6.08 -4.13 -9.56
C GLY A 44 5.62 -4.42 -8.13
N TYR A 45 4.95 -5.56 -7.92
CA TYR A 45 4.57 -6.01 -6.58
C TYR A 45 5.80 -6.23 -5.69
N LYS A 46 6.87 -6.84 -6.21
CA LYS A 46 8.12 -7.01 -5.47
C LYS A 46 8.70 -5.68 -5.01
N ALA A 47 8.68 -4.66 -5.87
CA ALA A 47 9.14 -3.31 -5.52
C ALA A 47 8.26 -2.65 -4.46
N GLU A 48 6.93 -2.71 -4.59
CA GLU A 48 6.00 -2.15 -3.60
C GLU A 48 6.07 -2.85 -2.25
N ILE A 49 6.19 -4.19 -2.24
CA ILE A 49 6.37 -4.95 -0.99
C ILE A 49 7.69 -4.55 -0.31
N LYS A 50 8.78 -4.40 -1.08
CA LYS A 50 10.07 -3.95 -0.54
C LYS A 50 9.95 -2.54 0.06
N LEU A 51 9.26 -1.63 -0.63
CA LEU A 51 8.99 -0.28 -0.15
C LEU A 51 8.20 -0.29 1.16
N LEU A 52 7.06 -0.98 1.20
CA LEU A 52 6.21 -1.05 2.40
C LEU A 52 6.94 -1.68 3.59
N LYS A 53 7.76 -2.71 3.36
CA LYS A 53 8.61 -3.30 4.40
C LYS A 53 9.64 -2.32 4.94
N SER A 54 10.17 -1.41 4.11
CA SER A 54 11.10 -0.37 4.57
C SER A 54 10.44 0.71 5.44
N TRP A 55 9.11 0.81 5.41
CA TRP A 55 8.34 1.76 6.21
C TRP A 55 7.80 1.16 7.52
N ARG A 56 8.00 -0.14 7.77
CA ARG A 56 7.51 -0.78 9.00
C ARG A 56 8.30 -0.31 10.22
N GLU A 57 7.56 -0.08 11.31
CA GLU A 57 8.04 0.39 12.62
C GLU A 57 7.78 -0.63 13.73
#